data_AF-A0A6B3FPD8-F1
#
_entry.id   AF-A0A6B3FPD8-F1
#
_cell.length_a   1.000
_cell.length_b   1.000
_cell.length_c   1.000
_cell.angle_alpha   90.00
_cell.angle_beta   90.00
_cell.angle_gamma   90.00
#
_symmetry.space_group_name_H-M   'P 1'
#
loop_
_entity.id
_entity.type
_entity.pdbx_description
1 polymer ?
#
loop_
_entity_poly.entity_id
_entity_poly.type
_entity_poly.pdbx_seq_one_letter_code
_entity_poly.pdbx_strand_id
1 'polypeptide(L)'
;TTRAETMLGDTAVAVHPDDARYQHLIGKLIKLPLTDRSIPVVADAHVDPEFGTGAVKVTPAHDPNDFEIGRRHDLPTLTVMDERAIITVPGPFEGLDRFEARSAIVAALREDGRIVAEKRPYVHSVGHCSR
;
A
#
# COMPACT_ATOMS: atom_id res chain seq x y z
N THR A 1 4.50 3.47 4.45
CA THR A 1 4.21 2.05 4.72
C THR A 1 5.47 1.34 5.19
N THR A 2 5.35 0.31 6.05
CA THR A 2 6.46 -0.59 6.43
C THR A 2 6.55 -1.84 5.55
N ARG A 3 5.47 -2.14 4.80
CA ARG A 3 5.37 -3.21 3.81
C ARG A 3 5.33 -2.59 2.43
N ALA A 4 6.49 -2.42 1.81
CA ALA A 4 6.61 -1.81 0.50
C ALA A 4 6.26 -2.81 -0.61
N GLU A 5 6.56 -4.09 -0.39
CA GLU A 5 6.27 -5.20 -1.29
C GLU A 5 4.79 -5.38 -1.60
N THR A 6 3.92 -5.07 -0.63
CA THR A 6 2.48 -5.18 -0.84
C THR A 6 1.94 -4.07 -1.73
N MET A 7 2.70 -2.99 -2.00
CA MET A 7 2.18 -1.89 -2.83
C MET A 7 1.85 -2.32 -4.26
N LEU A 8 2.51 -3.38 -4.74
CA LEU A 8 2.19 -3.99 -6.03
C LEU A 8 0.75 -4.48 -6.11
N GLY A 9 0.06 -4.66 -4.97
CA GLY A 9 -1.33 -5.08 -4.86
C GLY A 9 -2.29 -3.96 -4.48
N ASP A 10 -1.82 -2.70 -4.42
CA ASP A 10 -2.68 -1.59 -4.02
C ASP A 10 -3.83 -1.42 -5.02
N THR A 11 -5.01 -1.12 -4.48
CA THR A 11 -6.22 -0.88 -5.25
C THR A 11 -6.88 0.46 -4.95
N ALA A 12 -6.41 1.18 -3.92
CA ALA A 12 -6.72 2.59 -3.70
C ALA A 12 -5.68 3.25 -2.78
N VAL A 13 -5.76 4.57 -2.68
CA VAL A 13 -5.27 5.33 -1.52
C VAL A 13 -6.49 5.86 -0.76
N ALA A 14 -6.58 5.59 0.53
CA ALA A 14 -7.65 6.12 1.37
C ALA A 14 -7.17 7.36 2.15
N VAL A 15 -8.06 8.34 2.26
CA VAL A 15 -7.87 9.58 3.04
C VAL A 15 -9.10 9.82 3.90
N HIS A 16 -8.95 10.55 5.00
CA HIS A 16 -10.10 10.90 5.82
C HIS A 16 -10.99 11.92 5.08
N PRO A 17 -12.33 11.76 5.06
CA PRO A 17 -13.25 12.68 4.35
C PRO A 17 -13.12 14.15 4.80
N ASP A 18 -12.83 14.37 6.07
CA ASP A 18 -12.68 15.71 6.65
C ASP A 18 -11.25 16.28 6.54
N ASP A 19 -10.30 15.55 5.94
CA ASP A 19 -8.94 16.05 5.74
C ASP A 19 -8.87 16.99 4.52
N ALA A 20 -8.96 18.29 4.80
CA ALA A 20 -8.91 19.35 3.79
C ALA A 20 -7.68 19.28 2.87
N ARG A 21 -6.57 18.65 3.29
CA ARG A 21 -5.36 18.46 2.46
C ARG A 21 -5.65 17.59 1.25
N TYR A 22 -6.58 16.64 1.35
CA TYR A 22 -6.82 15.62 0.32
C TYR A 22 -8.22 15.63 -0.29
N GLN A 23 -9.15 16.46 0.20
CA GLN A 23 -10.51 16.53 -0.34
C GLN A 23 -10.57 16.73 -1.86
N HIS A 24 -9.67 17.55 -2.40
CA HIS A 24 -9.56 17.81 -3.84
C HIS A 24 -9.04 16.62 -4.68
N LEU A 25 -8.61 15.53 -4.04
CA LEU A 25 -8.15 14.30 -4.68
C LEU A 25 -9.19 13.17 -4.63
N ILE A 26 -10.18 13.24 -3.74
CA ILE A 26 -11.22 12.20 -3.59
C ILE A 26 -11.92 11.97 -4.94
N GLY A 27 -12.00 10.70 -5.35
CA GLY A 27 -12.58 10.28 -6.64
C GLY A 27 -11.65 10.41 -7.84
N LYS A 28 -10.46 11.00 -7.69
CA LYS A 28 -9.45 11.04 -8.76
C LYS A 28 -8.65 9.74 -8.83
N LEU A 29 -8.16 9.45 -10.02
CA LEU A 29 -7.20 8.37 -10.26
C LEU A 29 -5.78 8.90 -10.15
N ILE A 30 -4.93 8.15 -9.46
CA ILE A 30 -3.49 8.41 -9.35
C ILE A 30 -2.71 7.23 -9.90
N LYS A 31 -1.52 7.49 -10.45
CA LYS A 31 -0.63 6.42 -10.90
C LYS A 31 0.01 5.72 -9.71
N LEU A 32 -0.11 4.40 -9.66
CA LEU A 32 0.59 3.57 -8.69
C LEU A 32 2.05 3.39 -9.14
N PRO A 33 3.05 3.85 -8.38
CA PRO A 33 4.46 3.72 -8.77
C PRO A 33 4.87 2.28 -9.08
N LEU A 34 5.87 2.11 -9.94
CA LEU A 34 6.43 0.82 -10.35
C LEU A 34 5.44 -0.13 -11.04
N THR A 35 4.27 0.37 -11.43
CA THR A 35 3.25 -0.36 -12.18
C THR A 35 2.65 0.53 -13.25
N ASP A 36 1.97 -0.06 -14.23
CA ASP A 36 1.19 0.69 -15.23
C ASP A 36 -0.26 0.96 -14.78
N ARG A 37 -0.57 0.73 -13.49
CA ARG A 37 -1.93 0.84 -12.96
C ARG A 37 -2.21 2.25 -12.43
N SER A 38 -3.48 2.65 -12.56
CA SER A 38 -4.02 3.80 -11.85
C SER A 38 -5.05 3.34 -10.84
N ILE A 39 -5.03 3.92 -9.65
CA ILE A 39 -5.92 3.56 -8.53
C ILE A 39 -6.67 4.80 -8.03
N PRO A 40 -7.92 4.66 -7.57
CA PRO A 40 -8.69 5.76 -7.03
C PRO A 40 -8.16 6.24 -5.67
N VAL A 41 -8.43 7.51 -5.36
CA VAL A 41 -8.40 8.03 -3.99
C VAL A 41 -9.81 7.94 -3.42
N VAL A 42 -9.97 7.22 -2.31
CA VAL A 42 -11.26 7.01 -1.64
C VAL A 42 -11.31 7.73 -0.29
N ALA A 43 -12.50 8.12 0.15
CA ALA A 43 -12.72 8.79 1.42
C ALA A 43 -13.21 7.77 2.46
N ASP A 44 -12.38 7.41 3.43
CA ASP A 44 -12.72 6.42 4.46
C ASP A 44 -12.40 6.98 5.86
N ALA A 45 -13.40 6.96 6.75
CA ALA A 45 -13.28 7.49 8.12
C ALA A 45 -12.39 6.63 9.04
N HIS A 46 -11.96 5.44 8.60
CA HIS A 46 -10.96 4.63 9.29
C HIS A 46 -9.56 5.25 9.24
N VAL A 47 -9.30 6.18 8.30
CA VAL A 47 -8.00 6.81 8.14
C VAL A 47 -7.82 7.89 9.21
N ASP A 48 -6.79 7.76 10.04
CA ASP A 48 -6.38 8.80 10.97
C ASP A 48 -5.59 9.91 10.23
N PRO A 49 -6.11 11.16 10.15
CA PRO A 49 -5.43 12.25 9.47
C PRO A 49 -4.14 12.71 10.18
N GLU A 50 -4.00 12.46 11.48
CA GLU A 50 -2.82 12.83 12.26
C GLU A 50 -1.68 11.81 12.11
N PHE A 51 -2.00 10.57 11.71
CA PHE A 51 -1.03 9.51 11.57
C PHE A 51 -0.29 9.55 10.21
N GLY A 52 1.04 9.53 10.25
CA GLY A 52 1.87 9.46 9.05
C GLY A 52 1.68 10.70 8.17
N THR A 53 1.13 10.51 6.96
CA THR A 53 0.75 11.61 6.06
C THR A 53 -0.74 11.95 6.14
N GLY A 54 -1.56 11.18 6.86
CA GLY A 54 -3.02 11.24 6.79
C GLY A 54 -3.62 10.54 5.57
N ALA A 55 -2.81 9.76 4.85
CA ALA A 55 -3.23 8.94 3.71
C ALA A 55 -2.65 7.54 3.87
N VAL A 56 -3.44 6.51 3.52
CA VAL A 56 -3.04 5.10 3.63
C VAL A 56 -3.16 4.40 2.29
N LYS A 57 -2.15 3.60 1.94
CA LYS A 57 -2.23 2.67 0.80
C LYS A 57 -3.13 1.48 1.15
N VAL A 58 -4.13 1.21 0.32
CA VAL A 58 -5.12 0.15 0.55
C VAL A 58 -4.76 -1.08 -0.27
N THR A 59 -4.37 -2.17 0.40
CA THR A 59 -4.01 -3.45 -0.20
C THR A 59 -4.91 -4.60 0.31
N PRO A 60 -6.17 -4.74 -0.17
CA PRO A 60 -7.19 -5.59 0.46
C PRO A 60 -6.81 -7.07 0.65
N ALA A 61 -5.96 -7.62 -0.22
CA ALA A 61 -5.58 -9.04 -0.14
C ALA A 61 -4.53 -9.35 0.94
N HIS A 62 -3.89 -8.33 1.55
CA HIS A 62 -2.70 -8.51 2.39
C HIS A 62 -2.78 -7.83 3.76
N ASP A 63 -3.90 -7.19 4.08
CA ASP A 63 -4.12 -6.55 5.37
C ASP A 63 -5.61 -6.55 5.75
N PRO A 64 -5.98 -6.96 6.99
CA PRO A 64 -7.38 -6.98 7.41
C PRO A 64 -8.07 -5.61 7.43
N ASN A 65 -7.37 -4.53 7.79
CA ASN A 65 -7.97 -3.19 7.80
C ASN A 65 -8.17 -2.72 6.36
N ASP A 66 -7.18 -2.93 5.49
CA ASP A 66 -7.30 -2.62 4.07
C ASP A 66 -8.40 -3.46 3.40
N PHE A 67 -8.62 -4.70 3.84
CA PHE A 67 -9.73 -5.55 3.37
C PHE A 67 -11.10 -4.94 3.68
N GLU A 68 -11.30 -4.46 4.91
CA GLU A 68 -12.55 -3.81 5.32
C GLU A 68 -12.77 -2.47 4.60
N ILE A 69 -11.73 -1.67 4.39
CA ILE A 69 -11.79 -0.47 3.52
C ILE A 69 -12.19 -0.89 2.09
N GLY A 70 -11.54 -1.94 1.57
CA GLY A 70 -11.83 -2.50 0.25
C GLY A 70 -13.29 -2.88 0.08
N ARG A 71 -13.89 -3.53 1.10
CA ARG A 71 -15.32 -3.90 1.08
C ARG A 71 -16.25 -2.69 1.14
N ARG A 72 -15.94 -1.66 1.93
CA ARG A 72 -16.78 -0.45 2.02
C ARG A 72 -16.80 0.36 0.72
N HIS A 73 -15.74 0.24 -0.08
CA HIS A 73 -15.55 1.02 -1.31
C HIS A 73 -15.58 0.18 -2.58
N ASP A 74 -16.04 -1.08 -2.50
CA ASP A 74 -16.11 -2.03 -3.63
C ASP A 74 -14.79 -2.13 -4.43
N LEU A 75 -13.66 -2.11 -3.72
CA LEU A 75 -12.33 -2.17 -4.33
C LEU A 75 -11.96 -3.60 -4.72
N PRO A 76 -11.25 -3.79 -5.85
CA PRO A 76 -10.71 -5.09 -6.21
C PRO A 76 -9.77 -5.64 -5.13
N THR A 77 -9.74 -6.97 -5.01
CA THR A 77 -8.81 -7.68 -4.13
C THR A 77 -7.76 -8.37 -5.01
N LEU A 78 -6.51 -7.91 -4.93
CA LEU A 78 -5.40 -8.41 -5.76
C LEU A 78 -4.34 -9.12 -4.91
N THR A 79 -4.26 -10.43 -5.06
CA THR A 79 -3.18 -11.22 -4.44
C THR A 79 -1.90 -11.03 -5.24
N VAL A 80 -0.80 -10.69 -4.57
CA VAL A 80 0.51 -10.42 -5.20
C VAL A 80 1.62 -11.36 -4.76
N MET A 81 1.30 -12.25 -3.82
CA MET A 81 2.21 -13.23 -3.25
C MET A 81 1.53 -14.60 -3.18
N ASP A 82 2.28 -15.67 -3.40
CA ASP A 82 1.81 -17.04 -3.14
C ASP A 82 1.87 -17.39 -1.64
N GLU A 83 1.46 -18.61 -1.28
CA GLU A 83 1.48 -19.09 0.12
C GLU A 83 2.89 -19.18 0.72
N ARG A 84 3.93 -19.17 -0.11
CA ARG A 84 5.34 -19.14 0.31
C ARG A 84 5.87 -17.71 0.41
N ALA A 85 5.00 -16.72 0.20
CA ALA A 85 5.31 -15.30 0.14
C ALA A 85 6.28 -14.91 -1.00
N ILE A 86 6.20 -15.61 -2.12
CA ILE A 86 6.91 -15.27 -3.35
C ILE A 86 6.03 -14.37 -4.21
N ILE A 87 6.60 -13.29 -4.75
CA ILE A 87 5.87 -12.36 -5.63
C ILE A 87 5.45 -13.07 -6.92
N THR A 88 4.17 -12.95 -7.27
CA THR A 88 3.56 -13.60 -8.46
C THR A 88 3.06 -12.62 -9.52
N VAL A 89 3.21 -11.32 -9.27
CA VAL A 89 2.78 -10.29 -10.21
C VAL A 89 3.85 -10.12 -11.30
N PRO A 90 3.47 -10.08 -12.59
CA PRO A 90 4.40 -9.83 -13.67
C PRO A 90 5.17 -8.52 -13.47
N GLY A 91 6.48 -8.56 -13.70
CA GLY A 91 7.34 -7.39 -13.61
C GLY A 91 8.72 -7.72 -13.02
N PRO A 92 9.52 -6.69 -12.69
CA PRO A 92 10.91 -6.86 -12.26
C PRO A 92 11.07 -7.54 -10.89
N PHE A 93 9.97 -7.71 -10.14
CA PHE A 93 9.98 -8.29 -8.80
C PHE A 93 9.38 -9.71 -8.75
N GLU A 94 8.89 -10.23 -9.89
CA GLU A 94 8.31 -11.56 -9.96
C GLU A 94 9.33 -12.63 -9.53
N GLY A 95 8.91 -13.58 -8.70
CA GLY A 95 9.75 -14.67 -8.20
C GLY A 95 10.60 -14.34 -6.98
N LEU A 96 10.63 -13.09 -6.51
CA LEU A 96 11.36 -12.71 -5.30
C LEU A 96 10.60 -13.09 -4.01
N ASP A 97 11.32 -13.46 -2.95
CA ASP A 97 10.73 -13.55 -1.60
C ASP A 97 10.29 -12.17 -1.11
N ARG A 98 9.24 -12.10 -0.29
CA ARG A 98 8.68 -10.85 0.26
C ARG A 98 9.72 -9.89 0.85
N PHE A 99 10.77 -10.37 1.50
CA PHE A 99 11.78 -9.51 2.14
C PHE A 99 12.80 -8.97 1.12
N GLU A 100 13.14 -9.79 0.13
CA GLU A 100 13.97 -9.39 -1.00
C GLU A 100 13.22 -8.36 -1.86
N ALA A 101 11.97 -8.67 -2.21
CA ALA A 101 11.07 -7.79 -2.94
C ALA A 101 10.90 -6.44 -2.23
N ARG A 102 10.71 -6.44 -0.89
CA ARG A 102 10.62 -5.21 -0.11
C ARG A 102 11.85 -4.32 -0.30
N SER A 103 13.03 -4.91 -0.23
CA SER A 103 14.29 -4.18 -0.39
C SER A 103 14.46 -3.66 -1.82
N ALA A 104 14.16 -4.49 -2.82
CA ALA A 104 14.23 -4.14 -4.24
C ALA A 104 13.24 -3.01 -4.61
N ILE A 105 12.00 -3.07 -4.13
CA ILE A 105 10.97 -2.05 -4.37
C ILE A 105 11.37 -0.72 -3.73
N VAL A 106 11.88 -0.72 -2.49
CA VAL A 106 12.39 0.49 -1.86
C VAL A 106 13.56 1.08 -2.66
N ALA A 107 14.45 0.24 -3.19
CA ALA A 107 15.54 0.70 -4.05
C ALA A 107 15.01 1.35 -5.35
N ALA A 108 14.09 0.69 -6.05
CA ALA A 108 13.48 1.21 -7.27
C ALA A 108 12.74 2.55 -7.03
N LEU A 109 11.97 2.66 -5.94
CA LEU A 109 11.32 3.93 -5.57
C LEU A 109 12.34 5.04 -5.27
N ARG A 110 13.50 4.69 -4.71
CA ARG A 110 14.57 5.65 -4.43
C ARG A 110 15.22 6.13 -5.71
N GLU A 111 15.49 5.23 -6.65
CA GLU A 111 16.03 5.54 -7.98
C GLU A 111 15.10 6.46 -8.76
N ASP A 112 13.78 6.22 -8.67
CA ASP A 112 12.75 7.06 -9.29
C ASP A 112 12.49 8.39 -8.55
N GLY A 113 13.19 8.66 -7.44
CA GLY A 113 12.98 9.86 -6.62
C GLY A 113 11.59 9.93 -5.97
N ARG A 114 10.93 8.78 -5.77
CA ARG A 114 9.56 8.67 -5.21
C ARG A 114 9.52 8.56 -3.70
N ILE A 115 10.67 8.50 -3.03
CA ILE A 115 10.77 8.51 -1.56
C ILE A 115 10.96 9.95 -1.08
N VAL A 116 9.90 10.50 -0.48
CA VAL A 116 9.90 11.87 0.05
C VAL A 116 10.43 11.98 1.47
N ALA A 117 10.33 10.91 2.26
CA ALA A 117 10.81 10.86 3.64
C ALA A 117 10.96 9.42 4.14
N GLU A 118 11.91 9.18 5.04
CA GLU A 118 12.04 7.93 5.80
C GLU A 118 12.00 8.23 7.29
N LYS A 119 11.18 7.49 8.05
CA LYS A 119 11.15 7.57 9.52
C LYS A 119 11.73 6.28 10.11
N ARG A 120 12.87 6.40 10.81
CA ARG A 120 13.56 5.30 11.52
C ARG A 120 14.13 5.85 12.85
N PRO A 121 14.04 5.12 13.98
CA PRO A 121 13.36 3.84 14.16
C PRO A 121 11.82 4.00 14.16
N TYR A 122 11.11 2.97 13.71
CA TYR A 122 9.65 2.91 13.76
C TYR A 122 9.20 1.58 14.36
N VAL A 123 8.75 1.65 15.62
CA VAL A 123 8.22 0.49 16.35
C VAL A 123 6.78 0.28 15.91
N HIS A 124 6.47 -0.92 15.43
CA HIS A 124 5.13 -1.30 14.98
C HIS A 124 4.81 -2.71 15.43
N SER A 125 3.52 -3.01 15.55
CA SER A 125 3.05 -4.36 15.87
C SER A 125 3.20 -5.27 14.66
N VAL A 126 3.90 -6.39 14.85
CA VAL A 126 4.06 -7.45 13.84
C VAL A 126 3.32 -8.69 14.32
N GLY A 127 2.49 -9.26 13.47
CA GLY A 127 1.85 -10.56 13.74
C GLY A 127 2.88 -11.68 13.68
N HIS A 128 3.00 -12.47 14.75
CA HIS A 128 3.85 -13.65 14.79
C HIS A 128 2.99 -14.90 14.95
N CYS A 129 3.43 -16.01 14.36
CA CYS A 129 2.85 -17.32 14.66
C CYS A 129 3.08 -17.63 16.14
N SER A 130 2.02 -18.05 16.85
CA SER A 130 2.11 -18.46 18.26
C SER A 130 2.71 -19.86 18.46
N ARG A 131 2.97 -20.57 17.36
CA ARG A 131 3.58 -21.90 17.31
C ARG A 131 5.03 -21.79 16.86
#